data_AF-A0A484LDW7-F1
#
_entry.id   AF-A0A484LDW7-F1
#
_cell.length_a   1.000
_cell.length_b   1.000
_cell.length_c   1.000
_cell.angle_alpha   90.00
_cell.angle_beta   90.00
_cell.angle_gamma   90.00
#
_symmetry.space_group_name_H-M   'P 1'
#
loop_
_entity.id
_entity.type
_entity.pdbx_description
1 polymer ?
#
loop_
_entity_poly.entity_id
_entity_poly.type
_entity_poly.pdbx_seq_one_letter_code
_entity_poly.pdbx_strand_id
1 'polypeptide(L)'
;MPLARRYKCSALEFEIIGKFNRARAARLTLPHHVCQTPLFMPVGTQGTIKGLTTNQLQDIGCQIILGNTYHLELRPTSELIDELGGLHKFMNWPRALLTDSGGFQMVSLLHLADITEEGVTFQSPVDGKPMLLTPEESIHIQNRIGADIIMALDDVVKTTITGPRIEEAMYRTLRWIDSSQKTT
;
A
#
# COMPACT_ATOMS: atom_id res chain seq x y z
N MET A 1 -10.56 -13.34 40.44
CA MET A 1 -9.68 -13.86 39.38
C MET A 1 -9.50 -12.77 38.34
N PRO A 2 -8.32 -12.18 38.15
CA PRO A 2 -8.12 -11.22 37.07
C PRO A 2 -8.05 -11.99 35.75
N LEU A 3 -8.84 -11.57 34.76
CA LEU A 3 -8.74 -12.06 33.39
C LEU A 3 -7.30 -11.85 32.89
N ALA A 4 -6.68 -12.92 32.40
CA ALA A 4 -5.41 -12.85 31.72
C ALA A 4 -5.52 -11.83 30.57
N ARG A 5 -4.71 -10.76 30.61
CA ARG A 5 -4.44 -9.91 29.45
C ARG A 5 -3.99 -10.85 28.33
N ARG A 6 -4.85 -11.06 27.32
CA ARG A 6 -4.43 -11.63 26.04
C ARG A 6 -3.29 -10.76 25.55
N TYR A 7 -2.07 -11.29 25.54
CA TYR A 7 -0.95 -10.65 24.87
C TYR A 7 -1.39 -10.41 23.43
N LYS A 8 -1.41 -9.13 23.02
CA LYS A 8 -1.69 -8.70 21.64
C LYS A 8 -0.74 -9.50 20.74
N CYS A 9 -1.29 -10.38 19.91
CA CYS A 9 -0.53 -10.89 18.78
C CYS A 9 -0.11 -9.66 17.96
N SER A 10 1.17 -9.55 17.59
CA SER A 10 1.61 -8.46 16.73
C SER A 10 0.77 -8.45 15.46
N ALA A 11 0.38 -7.27 14.96
CA ALA A 11 -0.34 -7.15 13.69
C ALA A 11 0.48 -7.72 12.51
N LEU A 12 1.81 -7.75 12.66
CA LEU A 12 2.75 -8.30 11.70
C LEU A 12 3.74 -9.21 12.43
N GLU A 13 3.89 -10.46 11.98
CA GLU A 13 4.96 -11.36 12.40
C GLU A 13 5.67 -11.93 11.17
N PHE A 14 7.00 -11.91 11.17
CA PHE A 14 7.83 -12.44 10.08
C PHE A 14 8.82 -13.47 10.62
N GLU A 15 8.59 -14.74 10.27
CA GLU A 15 9.38 -15.88 10.74
C GLU A 15 10.13 -16.52 9.57
N ILE A 16 11.47 -16.57 9.62
CA ILE A 16 12.26 -17.26 8.61
C ILE A 16 12.29 -18.76 8.91
N ILE A 17 11.63 -19.56 8.07
CA ILE A 17 11.53 -21.01 8.21
C ILE A 17 12.68 -21.78 7.54
N GLY A 18 13.37 -21.15 6.58
CA GLY A 18 14.47 -21.79 5.85
C GLY A 18 15.34 -20.77 5.12
N LYS A 19 16.62 -21.11 4.96
CA LYS A 19 17.62 -20.28 4.26
C LYS A 19 18.47 -21.13 3.33
N PHE A 20 18.78 -20.58 2.16
CA PHE A 20 19.79 -21.12 1.25
C PHE A 20 20.53 -19.96 0.58
N ASN A 21 21.81 -19.78 0.90
CA ASN A 21 22.56 -18.57 0.55
C ASN A 21 21.81 -17.29 0.97
N ARG A 22 21.45 -16.42 0.01
CA ARG A 22 20.67 -15.18 0.23
C ARG A 22 19.15 -15.39 0.13
N ALA A 23 18.69 -16.58 -0.28
CA ALA A 23 17.28 -16.91 -0.37
C ALA A 23 16.71 -17.25 1.02
N ARG A 24 15.47 -16.80 1.28
CA ARG A 24 14.75 -17.06 2.52
C ARG A 24 13.35 -17.56 2.17
N ALA A 25 12.96 -18.67 2.77
CA ALA A 25 11.56 -19.04 2.89
C ALA A 25 11.09 -18.54 4.26
N ALA A 26 9.97 -17.84 4.30
CA ALA A 26 9.47 -17.26 5.55
C ALA A 26 7.94 -17.24 5.59
N ARG A 27 7.40 -17.24 6.81
CA ARG A 27 6.00 -17.08 7.13
C ARG A 27 5.74 -15.65 7.57
N LEU A 28 4.77 -15.00 6.94
CA LEU A 28 4.34 -13.63 7.19
C LEU A 28 2.90 -13.68 7.72
N THR A 29 2.72 -13.51 9.03
CA THR A 29 1.41 -13.44 9.66
C THR A 29 0.90 -12.00 9.59
N LEU A 30 -0.24 -11.79 8.93
CA LEU A 30 -0.94 -10.52 8.80
C LEU A 30 -2.34 -10.63 9.45
N PRO A 31 -3.03 -9.51 9.71
CA PRO A 31 -4.34 -9.53 10.36
C PRO A 31 -5.37 -10.43 9.66
N HIS A 32 -5.40 -10.43 8.31
CA HIS A 32 -6.36 -11.23 7.55
C HIS A 32 -5.81 -12.57 7.01
N HIS A 33 -4.50 -12.77 6.92
CA HIS A 33 -3.95 -14.03 6.37
C HIS A 33 -2.50 -14.31 6.75
N VAL A 34 -2.11 -15.59 6.76
CA VAL A 34 -0.70 -16.00 6.84
C VAL A 34 -0.19 -16.27 5.44
N CYS A 35 0.85 -15.54 5.02
CA CYS A 35 1.47 -15.68 3.71
C CYS A 35 2.81 -16.42 3.79
N GLN A 36 3.08 -17.33 2.87
CA GLN A 36 4.39 -17.95 2.66
C GLN A 36 5.18 -17.15 1.63
N THR A 37 6.44 -16.83 1.93
CA THR A 37 7.38 -16.13 1.03
C THR A 37 8.45 -17.11 0.52
N PRO A 38 8.98 -16.92 -0.72
CA PRO A 38 8.67 -15.84 -1.66
C PRO A 38 7.26 -15.95 -2.25
N LEU A 39 6.61 -14.82 -2.47
CA LEU A 39 5.25 -14.74 -3.01
C LEU A 39 5.16 -13.72 -4.14
N PHE A 40 4.11 -13.86 -4.95
CA PHE A 40 3.72 -12.92 -5.98
C PHE A 40 2.38 -12.27 -5.58
N MET A 41 2.27 -10.95 -5.78
CA MET A 41 1.06 -10.17 -5.49
C MET A 41 0.42 -9.73 -6.81
N PRO A 42 -0.73 -10.31 -7.21
CA PRO A 42 -1.53 -9.76 -8.30
C PRO A 42 -1.98 -8.33 -7.97
N VAL A 43 -1.95 -7.45 -8.97
CA VAL A 43 -2.31 -6.05 -8.82
C VAL A 43 -3.78 -5.83 -9.13
N GLY A 44 -4.51 -5.30 -8.16
CA GLY A 44 -5.90 -4.88 -8.26
C GLY A 44 -6.02 -3.38 -8.46
N THR A 45 -6.79 -3.01 -9.48
CA THR A 45 -7.11 -1.62 -9.79
C THR A 45 -8.61 -1.42 -9.56
N GLN A 46 -9.01 -0.43 -8.76
CA GLN A 46 -10.41 -0.15 -8.45
C GLN A 46 -11.14 -1.32 -7.77
N GLY A 47 -10.48 -1.99 -6.82
CA GLY A 47 -11.11 -3.04 -6.00
C GLY A 47 -11.37 -4.36 -6.73
N THR A 48 -10.65 -4.64 -7.82
CA THR A 48 -10.75 -5.92 -8.53
C THR A 48 -9.46 -6.28 -9.25
N ILE A 49 -9.20 -7.59 -9.40
CA ILE A 49 -8.24 -8.13 -10.36
C ILE A 49 -8.96 -8.31 -11.69
N LYS A 50 -8.54 -7.60 -12.73
CA LYS A 50 -9.21 -7.63 -14.03
C LYS A 50 -9.29 -9.05 -14.60
N GLY A 51 -10.52 -9.49 -14.86
CA GLY A 51 -10.80 -10.80 -15.50
C GLY A 51 -10.81 -12.00 -14.56
N LEU A 52 -10.62 -11.82 -13.25
CA LEU A 52 -10.64 -12.90 -12.27
C LEU A 52 -11.60 -12.59 -11.12
N THR A 53 -12.38 -13.60 -10.73
CA THR A 53 -13.18 -13.56 -9.50
C THR A 53 -12.31 -13.87 -8.28
N THR A 54 -12.76 -13.45 -7.10
CA THR A 54 -12.12 -13.79 -5.82
C THR A 54 -11.95 -15.29 -5.64
N ASN A 55 -12.93 -16.10 -6.04
CA ASN A 55 -12.84 -17.56 -5.92
C ASN A 55 -11.71 -18.12 -6.80
N GLN A 56 -11.59 -17.66 -8.05
CA GLN A 56 -10.49 -18.07 -8.91
C GLN A 56 -9.11 -17.68 -8.35
N LEU A 57 -8.98 -16.50 -7.74
CA LEU A 57 -7.74 -16.10 -7.05
C LEU A 57 -7.41 -17.03 -5.87
N GLN A 58 -8.43 -17.44 -5.12
CA GLN A 58 -8.26 -18.37 -4.01
C GLN A 58 -7.84 -19.76 -4.49
N ASP A 59 -8.43 -20.24 -5.59
CA ASP A 59 -8.16 -21.55 -6.19
C ASP A 59 -6.72 -21.66 -6.72
N ILE A 60 -6.17 -20.58 -7.28
CA ILE A 60 -4.76 -20.54 -7.71
C ILE A 60 -3.77 -20.29 -6.56
N GLY A 61 -4.25 -20.24 -5.31
CA GLY A 61 -3.40 -20.07 -4.14
C GLY A 61 -2.89 -18.64 -3.92
N CYS A 62 -3.57 -17.62 -4.45
CA CYS A 62 -3.20 -16.22 -4.19
C CYS A 62 -3.34 -15.89 -2.70
N GLN A 63 -2.26 -15.54 -2.02
CA GLN A 63 -2.26 -15.31 -0.56
C GLN A 63 -2.49 -13.84 -0.19
N ILE A 64 -2.05 -12.95 -1.08
CA ILE A 64 -2.07 -11.50 -0.89
C ILE A 64 -2.20 -10.82 -2.25
N ILE A 65 -2.92 -9.69 -2.28
CA ILE A 65 -3.06 -8.84 -3.47
C ILE A 65 -2.52 -7.44 -3.17
N LEU A 66 -2.12 -6.72 -4.22
CA LEU A 66 -1.78 -5.31 -4.15
C LEU A 66 -2.98 -4.48 -4.61
N GLY A 67 -3.56 -3.68 -3.74
CA GLY A 67 -4.56 -2.67 -4.06
C GLY A 67 -3.89 -1.35 -4.41
N ASN A 68 -4.31 -0.74 -5.50
CA ASN A 68 -3.79 0.56 -5.88
C ASN A 68 -4.58 1.71 -5.22
N THR A 69 -3.91 2.45 -4.33
CA THR A 69 -4.49 3.52 -3.51
C THR A 69 -4.99 4.68 -4.35
N TYR A 70 -4.22 5.09 -5.37
CA TYR A 70 -4.57 6.21 -6.25
C TYR A 70 -5.92 6.00 -6.95
N HIS A 71 -6.11 4.83 -7.55
CA HIS A 71 -7.35 4.53 -8.25
C HIS A 71 -8.55 4.40 -7.29
N LEU A 72 -8.34 3.82 -6.12
CA LEU A 72 -9.39 3.68 -5.11
C LEU A 72 -9.82 5.05 -4.58
N GLU A 73 -8.87 5.94 -4.34
CA GLU A 73 -9.15 7.31 -3.88
C GLU A 73 -9.88 8.15 -4.93
N LEU A 74 -9.52 8.02 -6.21
CA LEU A 74 -10.25 8.69 -7.28
C LEU A 74 -11.68 8.15 -7.44
N ARG A 75 -11.84 6.82 -7.33
CA ARG A 75 -13.14 6.16 -7.46
C ARG A 75 -13.06 4.74 -6.88
N PRO A 76 -13.81 4.41 -5.82
CA PRO A 76 -14.98 5.13 -5.30
C PRO A 76 -14.73 6.13 -4.14
N THR A 77 -13.47 6.48 -3.85
CA THR A 77 -12.96 7.16 -2.65
C THR A 77 -12.79 6.26 -1.44
N SER A 78 -11.78 6.55 -0.62
CA SER A 78 -11.49 5.76 0.59
C SER A 78 -12.55 5.92 1.68
N GLU A 79 -13.25 7.06 1.75
CA GLU A 79 -14.36 7.28 2.69
C GLU A 79 -15.52 6.32 2.40
N LEU A 80 -15.91 6.18 1.12
CA LEU A 80 -16.98 5.26 0.77
C LEU A 80 -16.58 3.81 1.05
N ILE A 81 -15.31 3.46 0.81
CA ILE A 81 -14.79 2.12 1.13
C ILE A 81 -14.85 1.86 2.63
N ASP A 82 -14.48 2.83 3.46
CA ASP A 82 -14.54 2.72 4.92
C ASP A 82 -16.00 2.58 5.41
N GLU A 83 -16.93 3.38 4.87
CA GLU A 83 -18.37 3.28 5.16
C GLU A 83 -18.96 1.90 4.82
N LEU A 84 -18.46 1.27 3.74
CA LEU A 84 -18.84 -0.09 3.34
C LEU A 84 -18.09 -1.19 4.13
N GLY A 85 -17.24 -0.79 5.08
CA GLY A 85 -16.55 -1.65 6.03
C GLY A 85 -15.20 -2.17 5.56
N GLY A 86 -14.51 -1.41 4.70
CA GLY A 86 -13.15 -1.67 4.22
C GLY A 86 -13.10 -2.41 2.89
N LEU A 87 -11.93 -2.35 2.22
CA LEU A 87 -11.76 -2.89 0.87
C LEU A 87 -11.95 -4.40 0.83
N HIS A 88 -11.52 -5.12 1.85
CA HIS A 88 -11.75 -6.56 1.98
C HIS A 88 -13.23 -6.93 1.81
N LYS A 89 -14.15 -6.20 2.46
CA LYS A 89 -15.59 -6.43 2.30
C LYS A 89 -16.09 -5.96 0.95
N PHE A 90 -15.66 -4.79 0.51
CA PHE A 90 -16.05 -4.21 -0.78
C PHE A 90 -15.76 -5.15 -1.96
N MET A 91 -14.59 -5.78 -1.98
CA MET A 91 -14.19 -6.69 -3.05
C MET A 91 -14.41 -8.18 -2.73
N ASN A 92 -15.01 -8.48 -1.58
CA ASN A 92 -15.17 -9.84 -1.05
C ASN A 92 -13.85 -10.62 -1.03
N TRP A 93 -12.75 -10.01 -0.58
CA TRP A 93 -11.42 -10.63 -0.47
C TRP A 93 -11.08 -10.96 0.98
N PRO A 94 -11.06 -12.26 1.35
CA PRO A 94 -10.88 -12.68 2.74
C PRO A 94 -9.41 -12.88 3.16
N ARG A 95 -8.44 -12.62 2.27
CA ARG A 95 -7.00 -12.82 2.56
C ARG A 95 -6.27 -11.47 2.60
N ALA A 96 -4.94 -11.50 2.64
CA ALA A 96 -4.15 -10.31 2.88
C ALA A 96 -4.20 -9.28 1.74
N LEU A 97 -4.06 -8.01 2.09
CA LEU A 97 -4.08 -6.86 1.20
C LEU A 97 -2.89 -5.95 1.51
N LEU A 98 -2.07 -5.68 0.50
CA LEU A 98 -1.09 -4.60 0.52
C LEU A 98 -1.63 -3.43 -0.28
N THR A 99 -1.48 -2.21 0.19
CA THR A 99 -1.72 -1.00 -0.61
C THR A 99 -0.42 -0.31 -0.95
N ASP A 100 -0.30 0.20 -2.17
CA ASP A 100 0.78 1.12 -2.51
C ASP A 100 0.51 2.52 -1.94
N SER A 101 1.52 3.39 -1.91
CA SER A 101 1.38 4.74 -1.35
C SER A 101 0.59 5.70 -2.26
N GLY A 102 0.32 5.30 -3.51
CA GLY A 102 -0.23 6.15 -4.57
C GLY A 102 0.81 7.01 -5.30
N GLY A 103 2.00 7.23 -4.72
CA GLY A 103 3.02 8.13 -5.26
C GLY A 103 3.54 7.73 -6.64
N PHE A 104 3.80 6.43 -6.87
CA PHE A 104 4.37 5.96 -8.14
C PHE A 104 3.47 6.23 -9.35
N GLN A 105 2.15 6.12 -9.21
CA GLN A 105 1.22 6.40 -10.31
C GLN A 105 1.09 7.90 -10.58
N MET A 106 1.18 8.73 -9.54
CA MET A 106 1.23 10.19 -9.68
C MET A 106 2.47 10.63 -10.46
N VAL A 107 3.62 9.99 -10.19
CA VAL A 107 4.88 10.21 -10.94
C VAL A 107 4.83 9.56 -12.33
N SER A 108 4.12 8.47 -12.55
CA SER A 108 3.99 7.91 -13.91
C SER A 108 3.21 8.86 -14.86
N LEU A 109 2.44 9.80 -14.30
CA LEU A 109 1.74 10.89 -15.00
C LEU A 109 2.52 12.22 -14.97
N LEU A 110 3.84 12.16 -14.71
CA LEU A 110 4.84 13.21 -14.44
C LEU A 110 4.72 14.55 -15.18
N HIS A 111 4.04 14.64 -16.32
CA HIS A 111 3.76 15.96 -16.93
C HIS A 111 2.86 16.83 -16.04
N LEU A 112 2.17 16.24 -15.06
CA LEU A 112 1.18 16.91 -14.23
C LEU A 112 1.54 16.94 -12.74
N ALA A 113 2.73 16.46 -12.34
CA ALA A 113 3.10 16.32 -10.92
C ALA A 113 4.26 17.23 -10.52
N ASP A 114 4.11 17.93 -9.38
CA ASP A 114 5.14 18.73 -8.72
C ASP A 114 5.42 18.13 -7.34
N ILE A 115 6.70 17.95 -7.01
CA ILE A 115 7.15 17.29 -5.79
C ILE A 115 7.86 18.32 -4.92
N THR A 116 7.28 18.57 -3.74
CA THR A 116 7.83 19.51 -2.74
C THR A 116 8.13 18.77 -1.44
N GLU A 117 8.56 19.48 -0.39
CA GLU A 117 8.69 18.84 0.93
C GLU A 117 7.34 18.47 1.57
N GLU A 118 6.27 19.17 1.20
CA GLU A 118 4.91 18.95 1.73
C GLU A 118 4.29 17.66 1.19
N GLY A 119 4.60 17.30 -0.06
CA GLY A 119 4.02 16.13 -0.71
C GLY A 119 4.12 16.19 -2.23
N VAL A 120 3.23 15.46 -2.88
CA VAL A 120 3.10 15.42 -4.34
C VAL A 120 1.82 16.15 -4.73
N THR A 121 1.96 17.26 -5.45
CA THR A 121 0.82 17.96 -6.07
C THR A 121 0.62 17.44 -7.48
N PHE A 122 -0.61 17.11 -7.87
CA PHE A 122 -0.92 16.61 -9.21
C PHE A 122 -2.30 17.05 -9.67
N GLN A 123 -2.57 16.95 -10.97
CA GLN A 123 -3.93 17.15 -11.49
C GLN A 123 -4.71 15.84 -11.52
N SER A 124 -5.94 15.88 -11.02
CA SER A 124 -6.90 14.80 -11.17
C SER A 124 -7.10 14.47 -12.65
N PRO A 125 -6.96 13.20 -13.08
CA PRO A 125 -7.19 12.81 -14.47
C PRO A 125 -8.69 12.81 -14.82
N VAL A 126 -9.58 12.92 -13.82
CA VAL A 126 -11.03 12.87 -14.00
C VAL A 126 -11.59 14.25 -14.28
N ASP A 127 -11.16 15.26 -13.53
CA ASP A 127 -11.73 16.62 -13.58
C ASP A 127 -10.68 17.75 -13.65
N GLY A 128 -9.39 17.42 -13.68
CA GLY A 128 -8.29 18.37 -13.84
C GLY A 128 -8.00 19.22 -12.59
N LYS A 129 -8.72 19.01 -11.47
CA LYS A 129 -8.48 19.78 -10.25
C LYS A 129 -7.10 19.46 -9.65
N PRO A 130 -6.40 20.45 -9.08
CA PRO A 130 -5.19 20.20 -8.33
C PRO A 130 -5.52 19.40 -7.06
N MET A 131 -4.72 18.38 -6.79
CA MET A 131 -4.77 17.53 -5.62
C MET A 131 -3.38 17.50 -4.98
N LEU A 132 -3.32 17.41 -3.66
CA LEU A 132 -2.08 17.25 -2.90
C LEU A 132 -2.15 15.94 -2.14
N LEU A 133 -1.16 15.06 -2.35
CA LEU A 133 -0.96 13.88 -1.53
C LEU A 133 0.25 14.09 -0.63
N THR A 134 0.00 14.25 0.67
CA THR A 134 1.05 14.29 1.69
C THR A 134 1.37 12.89 2.23
N PRO A 135 2.51 12.68 2.90
CA PRO A 135 2.82 11.42 3.56
C PRO A 135 1.77 10.99 4.59
N GLU A 136 1.18 11.94 5.31
CA GLU A 136 0.14 11.70 6.31
C GLU A 136 -1.18 11.30 5.66
N GLU A 137 -1.61 12.01 4.61
CA GLU A 137 -2.86 11.69 3.91
C GLU A 137 -2.76 10.32 3.22
N SER A 138 -1.60 9.98 2.66
CA SER A 138 -1.36 8.63 2.10
C SER A 138 -1.59 7.52 3.15
N ILE A 139 -1.18 7.74 4.40
CA ILE A 139 -1.43 6.80 5.51
C ILE A 139 -2.90 6.79 5.90
N HIS A 140 -3.57 7.94 5.97
CA HIS A 140 -5.00 8.01 6.28
C HIS A 140 -5.86 7.28 5.25
N ILE A 141 -5.63 7.50 3.96
CA ILE A 141 -6.33 6.82 2.87
C ILE A 141 -6.14 5.30 2.97
N GLN A 142 -4.90 4.82 3.16
CA GLN A 142 -4.62 3.39 3.25
C GLN A 142 -5.24 2.75 4.51
N ASN A 143 -5.35 3.48 5.61
CA ASN A 143 -6.07 3.03 6.80
C ASN A 143 -7.60 2.95 6.56
N ARG A 144 -8.21 3.94 5.91
CA ARG A 144 -9.64 3.89 5.50
C ARG A 144 -9.93 2.72 4.56
N ILE A 145 -9.01 2.45 3.63
CA ILE A 145 -9.08 1.27 2.76
C ILE A 145 -9.01 -0.04 3.57
N GLY A 146 -8.33 -0.03 4.71
CA GLY A 146 -8.21 -1.18 5.62
C GLY A 146 -7.15 -2.18 5.17
N ALA A 147 -6.00 -1.71 4.69
CA ALA A 147 -4.89 -2.55 4.25
C ALA A 147 -4.18 -3.29 5.41
N ASP A 148 -3.68 -4.50 5.15
CA ASP A 148 -2.81 -5.23 6.09
C ASP A 148 -1.36 -4.74 6.06
N ILE A 149 -0.91 -4.29 4.88
CA ILE A 149 0.41 -3.70 4.66
C ILE A 149 0.23 -2.36 3.97
N ILE A 150 0.71 -1.31 4.63
CA ILE A 150 0.67 0.07 4.16
C ILE A 150 2.06 0.46 3.67
N MET A 151 2.14 1.00 2.46
CA MET A 151 3.39 1.52 1.90
C MET A 151 3.52 3.01 2.21
N ALA A 152 4.69 3.42 2.70
CA ALA A 152 5.01 4.83 2.90
C ALA A 152 5.15 5.56 1.55
N LEU A 153 4.79 6.85 1.53
CA LEU A 153 5.00 7.71 0.37
C LEU A 153 6.50 7.98 0.16
N ASP A 154 6.94 7.94 -1.10
CA ASP A 154 8.33 8.11 -1.49
C ASP A 154 8.49 9.10 -2.66
N ASP A 155 9.66 9.73 -2.73
CA ASP A 155 10.04 10.61 -3.83
C ASP A 155 10.72 9.80 -4.94
N VAL A 156 9.91 9.37 -5.91
CA VAL A 156 10.35 8.50 -7.00
C VAL A 156 11.07 9.32 -8.08
N VAL A 157 12.34 8.98 -8.32
CA VAL A 157 13.15 9.54 -9.42
C VAL A 157 13.31 8.55 -10.57
N LYS A 158 13.39 9.05 -11.80
CA LYS A 158 13.71 8.21 -12.97
C LYS A 158 15.10 7.62 -12.80
N THR A 159 15.24 6.33 -13.10
CA THR A 159 16.51 5.59 -12.98
C THR A 159 17.64 6.12 -13.88
N THR A 160 17.31 6.90 -14.90
CA THR A 160 18.27 7.54 -15.82
C THR A 160 18.75 8.92 -15.36
N ILE A 161 18.14 9.50 -14.32
CA ILE A 161 18.63 10.74 -13.72
C ILE A 161 19.93 10.44 -13.00
N THR A 162 20.87 11.39 -13.05
CA THR A 162 22.13 11.36 -12.29
C THR A 162 22.33 12.71 -11.60
N GLY A 163 23.06 12.72 -10.48
CA GLY A 163 23.43 13.95 -9.77
C GLY A 163 22.60 14.22 -8.50
N PRO A 164 22.60 15.48 -8.01
CA PRO A 164 22.09 15.82 -6.67
C PRO A 164 20.62 15.45 -6.42
N ARG A 165 19.80 15.35 -7.48
CA ARG A 165 18.38 15.01 -7.39
C ARG A 165 18.13 13.63 -6.77
N ILE A 166 19.01 12.65 -6.99
CA ILE A 166 18.88 11.31 -6.40
C ILE A 166 19.04 11.39 -4.88
N GLU A 167 20.08 12.10 -4.44
CA GLU A 167 20.38 12.28 -3.02
C GLU A 167 19.26 13.05 -2.32
N GLU A 168 18.76 14.12 -2.96
CA GLU A 168 17.60 14.86 -2.49
C GLU A 168 16.36 13.97 -2.34
N ALA A 169 16.05 13.12 -3.35
CA ALA A 169 14.91 12.20 -3.31
C ALA A 169 15.02 11.20 -2.15
N MET A 170 16.22 10.65 -1.96
CA MET A 170 16.51 9.73 -0.88
C MET A 170 16.27 10.40 0.47
N TYR A 171 16.84 11.59 0.69
CA TYR A 171 16.66 12.30 1.96
C TYR A 171 15.21 12.77 2.18
N ARG A 172 14.50 13.17 1.12
CA ARG A 172 13.07 13.50 1.21
C ARG A 172 12.24 12.27 1.59
N THR A 173 12.48 11.13 0.93
CA THR A 173 11.83 9.86 1.26
C THR A 173 12.04 9.47 2.72
N LEU A 174 13.25 9.64 3.26
CA LEU A 174 13.51 9.38 4.68
C LEU A 174 12.66 10.29 5.60
N ARG A 175 12.60 11.59 5.31
CA ARG A 175 11.76 12.54 6.08
C ARG A 175 10.28 12.20 5.99
N TRP A 176 9.80 11.81 4.81
CA TRP A 176 8.41 11.40 4.60
C TRP A 176 8.06 10.12 5.34
N ILE A 177 8.96 9.13 5.38
CA ILE A 177 8.79 7.92 6.20
C ILE A 177 8.65 8.27 7.68
N ASP A 178 9.50 9.17 8.22
CA ASP A 178 9.42 9.62 9.62
C ASP A 178 8.09 10.30 9.93
N SER A 179 7.55 11.04 8.96
CA SER A 179 6.23 11.67 9.03
C SER A 179 5.10 10.63 9.03
N SER A 180 5.12 9.68 8.09
CA SER A 180 4.13 8.60 8.00
C SER A 180 4.06 7.74 9.26
N GLN A 181 5.20 7.45 9.89
CA GLN A 181 5.25 6.65 11.13
C GLN A 181 4.57 7.34 12.32
N LYS A 182 4.53 8.68 12.37
CA LYS A 182 3.86 9.42 13.45
C LYS A 182 2.33 9.41 13.32
N THR A 183 1.82 9.02 12.15
CA THR A 183 0.40 9.03 11.78
C THR A 183 -0.25 7.64 11.92
N THR A 184 0.54 6.61 12.21
CA THR A 184 0.10 5.21 12.40
C THR A 184 -0.24 4.92 13.86
#